data_AF-A0A5M8FVK6-F1
#
_entry.id   AF-A0A5M8FVK6-F1
#
_cell.length_a   1.000
_cell.length_b   1.000
_cell.length_c   1.000
_cell.angle_alpha   90.00
_cell.angle_beta   90.00
_cell.angle_gamma   90.00
#
_symmetry.space_group_name_H-M   'P 1'
#
loop_
_entity.id
_entity.type
_entity.pdbx_description
1 polymer ?
#
loop_
_entity_poly.entity_id
_entity_poly.type
_entity_poly.pdbx_seq_one_letter_code
_entity_poly.pdbx_strand_id
1 'polypeptide(L)'
;MNRNNFPLIAVGLSLPLLAALIFGGQSADSPADLSGDGTGGTLLPLLTLLAIAEFGLLLNLAALWVGARRLLGGERGARLIKAGAANLVCAVAFGVQLMRFWPL
;
A
#
# COMPACT_ATOMS: atom_id res chain seq x y z
N MET A 1 3.83 -18.39 -14.96
CA MET A 1 2.72 -17.52 -14.50
C MET A 1 2.50 -16.42 -15.54
N ASN A 2 1.27 -16.18 -15.98
CA ASN A 2 0.97 -15.30 -17.11
C ASN A 2 1.27 -13.83 -16.73
N ARG A 3 2.34 -13.25 -17.30
CA ARG A 3 2.83 -11.91 -16.93
C ARG A 3 1.74 -10.83 -17.11
N ASN A 4 0.71 -11.10 -17.92
CA ASN A 4 -0.39 -10.18 -18.20
C ASN A 4 -1.23 -9.81 -16.96
N ASN A 5 -1.29 -10.68 -15.95
CA ASN A 5 -2.12 -10.46 -14.77
C ASN A 5 -1.39 -9.72 -13.64
N PHE A 6 -0.09 -9.48 -13.75
CA PHE A 6 0.71 -8.89 -12.67
C PHE A 6 0.17 -7.54 -12.16
N PRO A 7 -0.22 -6.56 -13.02
CA PRO A 7 -0.76 -5.29 -12.54
C PRO A 7 -2.10 -5.44 -11.80
N LEU A 8 -2.89 -6.47 -12.12
CA LEU A 8 -4.15 -6.76 -11.45
C LEU A 8 -3.93 -7.46 -10.11
N ILE A 9 -2.96 -8.38 -10.05
CA ILE A 9 -2.56 -9.05 -8.81
C ILE A 9 -2.02 -8.01 -7.81
N ALA A 10 -1.25 -7.03 -8.29
CA ALA A 10 -0.73 -5.96 -7.45
C ALA A 10 -1.84 -5.09 -6.83
N VAL A 11 -2.87 -4.74 -7.60
CA VAL A 11 -4.08 -4.06 -7.09
C VAL A 11 -4.84 -4.96 -6.10
N GLY A 12 -4.97 -6.25 -6.40
CA GLY A 12 -5.64 -7.20 -5.50
C GLY A 12 -4.93 -7.37 -4.16
N LEU A 13 -3.59 -7.34 -4.14
CA LEU A 13 -2.79 -7.42 -2.91
C LEU A 13 -2.71 -6.10 -2.14
N SER A 14 -2.78 -4.97 -2.83
CA SER A 14 -2.69 -3.66 -2.19
C SER A 14 -3.91 -3.32 -1.34
N LEU A 15 -5.11 -3.78 -1.70
CA LEU A 15 -6.32 -3.60 -0.89
C LEU A 15 -6.20 -4.16 0.55
N PRO A 16 -5.87 -5.46 0.75
CA PRO A 16 -5.71 -6.01 2.10
C PRO A 16 -4.51 -5.42 2.84
N LEU A 17 -3.41 -5.10 2.14
CA LEU A 17 -2.24 -4.43 2.73
C LEU A 17 -2.58 -3.00 3.20
N LEU A 18 -3.37 -2.26 2.43
CA LEU A 18 -3.81 -0.91 2.78
C LEU A 18 -4.78 -0.97 3.98
N ALA A 19 -5.68 -1.95 4.01
CA ALA A 19 -6.54 -2.19 5.17
C ALA A 19 -5.69 -2.48 6.42
N ALA A 20 -4.69 -3.35 6.32
CA ALA A 20 -3.78 -3.65 7.42
C ALA A 20 -3.05 -2.40 7.95
N LEU A 21 -2.67 -1.45 7.07
CA LEU A 21 -2.10 -0.17 7.49
C LEU A 21 -3.11 0.74 8.20
N ILE A 22 -4.32 0.86 7.65
CA ILE A 22 -5.35 1.76 8.20
C ILE A 22 -5.80 1.27 9.57
N PHE A 23 -6.01 -0.04 9.74
CA PHE A 23 -6.43 -0.62 11.01
C PHE A 23 -5.26 -0.80 11.97
N GLY A 24 -4.12 -1.32 11.49
CA GLY A 24 -2.95 -1.54 12.33
C GLY A 24 -2.29 -0.25 12.84
N GLY A 25 -2.45 0.86 12.12
CA GLY A 25 -1.98 2.17 12.51
C GLY A 25 -2.89 2.93 13.47
N GLN A 26 -4.04 2.37 13.87
CA GLN A 26 -4.86 2.95 14.93
C GLN A 26 -4.16 2.77 16.27
N SER A 27 -4.22 3.81 17.10
CA SER A 27 -3.77 3.72 18.49
C SER A 27 -4.63 2.66 19.19
N ALA A 28 -3.97 1.72 19.86
CA ALA A 28 -4.63 0.72 20.70
C ALA A 28 -5.48 1.39 21.80
N ASP A 29 -5.14 2.62 22.18
CA ASP A 29 -5.84 3.46 23.16
C ASP A 29 -7.07 4.17 22.58
N SER A 30 -8.02 3.40 22.05
CA SER A 30 -9.40 3.87 21.87
C SER A 30 -10.06 4.14 23.24
N PRO A 31 -11.10 5.00 23.34
CA PRO A 31 -11.41 5.86 24.49
C PRO A 31 -12.02 5.16 25.74
N ALA A 32 -11.62 3.94 26.05
CA ALA A 32 -12.09 3.19 27.22
C ALA A 32 -11.05 3.05 28.35
N ASP A 33 -9.75 3.29 28.11
CA ASP A 33 -8.73 3.02 29.12
C ASP A 33 -8.24 4.26 29.88
N LEU A 34 -8.79 4.36 31.09
CA LEU A 34 -8.52 5.30 32.17
C LEU A 34 -7.23 4.98 32.95
N SER A 35 -6.19 4.47 32.31
CA SER A 35 -4.96 4.03 33.02
C SER A 35 -3.67 4.45 32.33
N GLY A 36 -3.25 5.68 32.59
CA GLY A 36 -2.06 5.95 33.43
C GLY A 36 -0.66 5.55 32.98
N ASP A 37 -0.42 4.84 31.89
CA ASP A 37 0.93 4.60 31.35
C ASP A 37 1.02 5.08 29.91
N GLY A 38 1.78 6.16 29.68
CA GLY A 38 1.87 6.91 28.43
C GLY A 38 2.59 6.20 27.28
N THR A 39 2.18 4.96 26.96
CA THR A 39 2.69 4.19 25.83
C THR A 39 1.58 3.99 24.81
N GLY A 40 1.14 5.09 24.20
CA GLY A 40 0.14 5.08 23.12
C GLY A 40 0.64 4.30 21.90
N GLY A 41 0.44 2.98 21.94
CA GLY A 41 0.94 2.03 20.96
C GLY A 41 0.02 1.93 19.75
N THR A 42 0.60 1.67 18.58
CA THR A 42 -0.16 1.24 17.39
C THR A 42 -0.58 -0.22 17.55
N LEU A 43 -1.71 -0.62 16.97
CA LEU A 43 -2.19 -2.02 17.00
C LEU A 43 -1.20 -3.00 16.35
N LEU A 44 -0.45 -2.54 15.36
CA LEU A 44 0.69 -3.27 14.78
C LEU A 44 2.00 -2.55 15.13
N PRO A 45 3.11 -3.28 15.36
CA PRO A 45 4.41 -2.67 15.56
C PRO A 45 4.75 -1.70 14.44
N LEU A 46 5.30 -0.53 14.78
CA LEU A 46 5.62 0.53 13.82
C LEU A 46 6.54 0.03 12.69
N LEU A 47 7.50 -0.84 13.00
CA LEU A 47 8.35 -1.51 12.00
C LEU A 47 7.55 -2.37 11.01
N THR A 48 6.50 -3.05 11.48
CA THR A 48 5.62 -3.85 10.62
C THR A 48 4.79 -2.96 9.71
N LEU A 49 4.26 -1.84 10.23
CA LEU A 49 3.55 -0.85 9.41
C LEU A 49 4.46 -0.24 8.35
N LEU A 50 5.70 0.11 8.72
CA LEU A 50 6.68 0.65 7.79
C LEU A 50 7.03 -0.37 6.68
N ALA A 51 7.26 -1.63 7.04
CA ALA A 51 7.56 -2.70 6.08
C ALA A 51 6.39 -2.96 5.12
N ILE A 52 5.14 -2.96 5.62
CA ILE A 52 3.94 -3.10 4.78
C ILE A 52 3.82 -1.92 3.81
N ALA A 53 4.07 -0.70 4.28
CA ALA A 53 4.01 0.50 3.46
C ALA A 53 5.08 0.50 2.37
N GLU A 54 6.32 0.16 2.70
CA GLU A 54 7.42 0.05 1.75
C GLU A 54 7.17 -1.06 0.71
N PHE A 55 6.74 -2.23 1.16
CA PHE A 55 6.43 -3.34 0.27
C PHE A 55 5.27 -3.00 -0.68
N GLY A 56 4.21 -2.39 -0.16
CA GLY A 56 3.07 -1.91 -0.94
C GLY A 56 3.48 -0.87 -1.99
N LEU A 57 4.34 0.08 -1.63
CA LEU A 57 4.90 1.07 -2.55
C LEU A 57 5.67 0.39 -3.69
N LEU A 58 6.66 -0.44 -3.37
CA LEU A 58 7.53 -1.09 -4.35
C LEU A 58 6.75 -2.00 -5.30
N LEU A 59 5.80 -2.76 -4.77
CA LEU A 59 4.96 -3.66 -5.55
C LEU A 59 4.09 -2.92 -6.57
N ASN A 60 3.45 -1.82 -6.16
CA ASN A 60 2.65 -1.00 -7.06
C ASN A 60 3.52 -0.26 -8.09
N LEU A 61 4.72 0.18 -7.71
CA LEU A 61 5.65 0.88 -8.61
C LEU A 61 6.22 -0.08 -9.66
N ALA A 62 6.55 -1.32 -9.28
CA ALA A 62 6.92 -2.38 -10.20
C ALA A 62 5.76 -2.74 -11.16
N ALA A 63 4.53 -2.83 -10.64
CA ALA A 63 3.35 -3.08 -11.46
C ALA A 63 3.09 -1.95 -12.47
N LEU A 64 3.27 -0.70 -12.04
CA LEU A 64 3.15 0.47 -12.90
C LEU A 64 4.22 0.45 -14.00
N TRP A 65 5.49 0.16 -13.67
CA TRP A 65 6.58 0.05 -14.64
C TRP A 65 6.31 -1.03 -15.69
N VAL A 66 5.85 -2.22 -15.26
CA VAL A 66 5.50 -3.31 -16.17
C VAL A 66 4.31 -2.94 -17.05
N GLY A 67 3.29 -2.27 -16.49
CA GLY A 67 2.14 -1.77 -17.25
C GLY A 67 2.52 -0.69 -18.27
N ALA A 68 3.40 0.24 -17.90
CA ALA A 68 3.89 1.31 -18.76
C ALA A 68 4.69 0.76 -19.94
N ARG A 69 5.58 -0.21 -19.72
CA ARG A 69 6.32 -0.89 -20.79
C ARG A 69 5.40 -1.55 -21.81
N ARG A 70 4.25 -2.09 -21.38
CA ARG A 70 3.24 -2.68 -22.29
C ARG A 70 2.50 -1.65 -23.11
N LEU A 71 2.09 -0.55 -22.49
CA LEU A 71 1.44 0.56 -23.19
C LEU A 71 2.36 1.16 -24.26
N LEU A 72 3.66 1.31 -23.95
CA LEU A 72 4.69 1.73 -24.90
C LEU A 72 4.93 0.70 -25.99
N GLY A 73 4.80 -0.59 -25.68
CA GLY A 73 4.87 -1.71 -26.64
C GLY A 73 3.65 -1.87 -27.55
N GLY A 74 2.66 -0.98 -27.47
CA GLY A 74 1.50 -0.96 -28.37
C GLY A 74 0.27 -1.73 -27.87
N GLU A 75 0.34 -2.40 -26.73
CA GLU A 75 -0.81 -3.06 -26.10
C GLU A 75 -1.74 -1.99 -25.47
N ARG A 76 -2.66 -1.45 -26.27
CA ARG A 76 -3.64 -0.46 -25.81
C ARG A 76 -4.94 -1.16 -25.41
N GLY A 77 -5.11 -1.36 -24.10
CA GLY A 77 -6.36 -1.84 -23.52
C GLY A 77 -6.82 -0.93 -22.40
N ALA A 78 -8.08 -0.50 -22.42
CA ALA A 78 -8.68 0.30 -21.34
C ALA A 78 -8.48 -0.34 -19.95
N ARG A 79 -8.42 -1.67 -19.90
CA ARG A 79 -8.12 -2.44 -18.68
C ARG A 79 -6.71 -2.20 -18.15
N LEU A 80 -5.69 -2.12 -19.02
CA LEU A 80 -4.31 -1.85 -18.63
C LEU A 80 -4.14 -0.42 -18.13
N ILE A 81 -4.80 0.54 -18.79
CA ILE A 81 -4.79 1.95 -18.36
C ILE A 81 -5.44 2.10 -16.98
N LYS A 82 -6.62 1.50 -16.78
CA LYS A 82 -7.30 1.48 -15.48
C LYS A 82 -6.45 0.83 -14.39
N ALA A 83 -5.81 -0.30 -14.69
CA ALA A 83 -4.93 -0.98 -13.74
C ALA A 83 -3.67 -0.14 -13.43
N GLY A 84 -3.09 0.54 -14.42
CA GLY A 84 -1.96 1.45 -14.22
C GLY A 84 -2.34 2.63 -13.32
N ALA A 85 -3.48 3.28 -13.60
CA ALA A 85 -3.99 4.36 -12.76
C ALA A 85 -4.26 3.90 -11.31
N ALA A 86 -4.87 2.73 -11.13
CA ALA A 86 -5.09 2.16 -9.79
C ALA A 86 -3.78 1.90 -9.04
N ASN A 87 -2.78 1.28 -9.69
CA ASN A 87 -1.47 1.06 -9.08
C ASN A 87 -0.78 2.38 -8.72
N LEU A 88 -0.89 3.42 -9.54
CA LEU A 88 -0.35 4.74 -9.22
C LEU A 88 -1.00 5.34 -7.96
N VAL A 89 -2.33 5.29 -7.85
CA VAL A 89 -3.05 5.75 -6.66
C VAL A 89 -2.65 4.95 -5.42
N CYS A 90 -2.54 3.63 -5.53
CA CYS A 90 -2.08 2.78 -4.42
C CYS A 90 -0.64 3.10 -4.01
N ALA A 91 0.28 3.30 -4.95
CA ALA A 91 1.65 3.70 -4.65
C ALA A 91 1.70 5.03 -3.88
N VAL A 92 0.94 6.04 -4.32
CA VAL A 92 0.85 7.32 -3.60
C VAL A 92 0.29 7.11 -2.19
N ALA A 93 -0.78 6.33 -2.04
CA ALA A 93 -1.38 6.05 -0.73
C ALA A 93 -0.38 5.37 0.23
N PHE A 94 0.36 4.37 -0.24
CA PHE A 94 1.42 3.73 0.54
C PHE A 94 2.57 4.68 0.86
N GLY A 95 2.96 5.54 -0.07
CA GLY A 95 4.00 6.56 0.16
C GLY A 95 3.60 7.58 1.23
N VAL A 96 2.34 8.03 1.24
CA VAL A 96 1.81 8.92 2.27
C VAL A 96 1.79 8.22 3.64
N GLN A 97 1.36 6.96 3.70
CA GLN A 97 1.38 6.19 4.94
C GLN A 97 2.82 5.97 5.43
N LEU A 98 3.76 5.67 4.53
CA LEU A 98 5.18 5.53 4.87
C LEU A 98 5.72 6.80 5.52
N MET A 99 5.44 7.98 4.96
CA MET A 99 5.83 9.26 5.56
C MET A 99 5.16 9.50 6.92
N ARG A 100 3.91 9.07 7.10
CA ARG A 100 3.18 9.21 8.37
C ARG A 100 3.78 8.37 9.49
N PHE A 101 4.24 7.16 9.18
CA PHE A 101 4.86 6.27 10.17
C PHE A 101 6.38 6.46 10.28
N TRP A 102 6.99 7.31 9.47
CA TRP A 102 8.42 7.59 9.55
C TRP A 102 8.71 8.36 10.85
N PRO A 103 9.61 7.86 11.72
CA PRO A 103 10.03 8.60 12.89
C PRO A 103 10.87 9.80 12.42
N LEU A 104 10.30 11.01 12.49
CA LEU A 104 11.01 12.28 12.35
C LEU A 104 11.68 12.66 13.68
#